data_AF-A0A359F3L5-F1
#
_entry.id   AF-A0A359F3L5-F1
#
_cell.length_a   1.000
_cell.length_b   1.000
_cell.length_c   1.000
_cell.angle_alpha   90.00
_cell.angle_beta   90.00
_cell.angle_gamma   90.00
#
_symmetry.space_group_name_H-M   'P 1'
#
loop_
_entity.id
_entity.type
_entity.pdbx_description
1 polymer ?
#
loop_
_entity_poly.entity_id
_entity_poly.type
_entity_poly.pdbx_seq_one_letter_code
_entity_poly.pdbx_strand_id
1 'polypeptide(L)'
;MSRFTRENELLAREIIARYPRPKSATIPLCHLAQEQDGFLAEDAMRHISELVGITAAEVRGTASFYEMFKLKPVGKYLINVCTNISCQLLGGEELLEHAEQSLGIRSGSTTEDGLFTLEDVECIAACTEAPACQVNYRYFNTVSNEQFDSLVEDLRAGRNGEIPDHGTLGRVRQHIEPGQVANITAPEQQSEPGWFRDRNTAAAAEQGEVSS
;
A
#
# COMPACT_ATOMS: atom_id res chain seq x y z
N MET A 1 14.93 0.21 -16.86
CA MET A 1 13.78 -0.34 -16.10
C MET A 1 12.76 0.78 -15.98
N SER A 2 11.52 0.47 -15.65
CA SER A 2 10.43 1.18 -16.32
C SER A 2 10.09 2.52 -15.67
N ARG A 3 9.92 3.53 -16.52
CA ARG A 3 9.10 4.69 -16.20
C ARG A 3 7.63 4.22 -16.13
N PHE A 4 6.75 4.98 -15.50
CA PHE A 4 5.31 4.72 -15.54
C PHE A 4 4.82 4.37 -16.96
N THR A 5 3.96 3.36 -17.03
CA THR A 5 3.15 3.11 -18.22
C THR A 5 2.24 4.31 -18.49
N ARG A 6 1.70 4.40 -19.71
CA ARG A 6 0.76 5.47 -20.06
C ARG A 6 -0.43 5.54 -19.11
N GLU A 7 -0.96 4.39 -18.69
CA GLU A 7 -2.06 4.30 -17.73
C GLU A 7 -1.65 4.84 -16.35
N ASN A 8 -0.50 4.39 -15.83
CA ASN A 8 0.00 4.85 -14.54
C ASN A 8 0.42 6.32 -14.57
N GLU A 9 0.84 6.86 -15.71
CA GLU A 9 1.12 8.30 -15.82
C GLU A 9 -0.16 9.15 -15.71
N LEU A 10 -1.28 8.69 -16.30
CA LEU A 10 -2.57 9.37 -16.15
C LEU A 10 -3.04 9.34 -14.69
N LEU A 11 -2.93 8.19 -14.03
CA LEU A 11 -3.25 8.03 -12.62
C LEU A 11 -2.34 8.87 -11.72
N ALA A 12 -1.05 8.94 -12.03
CA ALA A 12 -0.09 9.77 -11.32
C ALA A 12 -0.51 11.26 -11.35
N ARG A 13 -0.96 11.75 -12.52
CA ARG A 13 -1.46 13.13 -12.66
C ARG A 13 -2.75 13.36 -11.87
N GLU A 14 -3.66 12.38 -11.85
CA GLU A 14 -4.87 12.44 -11.02
C GLU A 14 -4.52 12.51 -9.52
N ILE A 15 -3.57 11.69 -9.06
CA ILE A 15 -3.09 11.69 -7.68
C ILE A 15 -2.47 13.04 -7.32
N ILE A 16 -1.62 13.59 -8.19
CA ILE A 16 -0.98 14.91 -7.97
C ILE A 16 -2.02 16.00 -7.83
N ALA A 17 -3.09 15.97 -8.62
CA ALA A 17 -4.17 16.95 -8.59
C ALA A 17 -4.96 16.95 -7.26
N ARG A 18 -4.81 15.93 -6.39
CA ARG A 18 -5.48 15.87 -5.08
C ARG A 18 -4.80 16.75 -4.02
N TYR A 19 -3.63 17.32 -4.32
CA TYR A 19 -2.82 18.07 -3.36
C TYR A 19 -2.60 19.52 -3.79
N PRO A 20 -2.56 20.48 -2.84
CA PRO A 20 -2.18 21.87 -3.12
C PRO A 20 -0.73 22.01 -3.62
N ARG A 21 0.15 21.10 -3.21
CA ARG A 21 1.56 21.08 -3.56
C ARG A 21 1.89 19.74 -4.21
N PRO A 22 2.43 19.70 -5.45
CA PRO A 22 2.72 18.44 -6.14
C PRO A 22 3.64 17.49 -5.36
N LYS A 23 4.62 18.04 -4.63
CA LYS A 23 5.53 17.27 -3.76
C LYS A 23 4.79 16.37 -2.75
N SER A 24 3.61 16.75 -2.29
CA SER A 24 2.81 15.96 -1.34
C SER A 24 2.33 14.62 -1.91
N ALA A 25 2.33 14.45 -3.22
CA ALA A 25 1.98 13.19 -3.89
C ALA A 25 3.12 12.15 -3.91
N THR A 26 4.31 12.46 -3.40
CA THR A 26 5.50 11.59 -3.51
C THR A 26 5.26 10.17 -3.00
N ILE A 27 4.70 10.01 -1.79
CA ILE A 27 4.44 8.69 -1.18
C ILE A 27 3.43 7.87 -2.01
N PRO A 28 2.24 8.39 -2.38
CA PRO A 28 1.32 7.70 -3.28
C PRO A 28 1.94 7.29 -4.63
N LEU A 29 2.76 8.16 -5.22
CA LEU A 29 3.42 7.86 -6.50
C LEU A 29 4.48 6.76 -6.36
N CYS A 30 5.19 6.71 -5.24
CA CYS A 30 6.08 5.58 -4.93
C CYS A 30 5.30 4.26 -4.84
N HIS A 31 4.13 4.25 -4.17
CA HIS A 31 3.29 3.05 -4.14
C HIS A 31 2.82 2.62 -5.53
N LEU A 32 2.44 3.57 -6.39
CA LEU A 32 2.04 3.29 -7.77
C LEU A 32 3.19 2.69 -8.60
N ALA A 33 4.42 3.17 -8.40
CA ALA A 33 5.59 2.63 -9.10
C ALA A 33 5.92 1.22 -8.61
N GLN A 34 5.82 0.98 -7.31
CA GLN A 34 6.04 -0.35 -6.73
C GLN A 34 4.96 -1.36 -7.13
N GLU A 35 3.69 -0.94 -7.24
CA GLU A 35 2.60 -1.78 -7.76
C GLU A 35 2.89 -2.24 -9.20
N GLN A 36 3.55 -1.41 -10.01
CA GLN A 36 3.85 -1.73 -11.40
C GLN A 36 4.98 -2.76 -11.56
N ASP A 37 6.07 -2.59 -10.81
CA ASP A 37 7.32 -3.32 -11.05
C ASP A 37 7.74 -4.20 -9.86
N GLY A 38 7.00 -4.20 -8.75
CA GLY A 38 7.34 -4.88 -7.49
C GLY A 38 8.28 -4.12 -6.58
N PHE A 39 9.00 -3.14 -7.11
CA PHE A 39 9.98 -2.35 -6.38
C PHE A 39 10.18 -0.98 -7.02
N LEU A 40 10.82 -0.06 -6.30
CA LEU A 40 11.15 1.27 -6.79
C LEU A 40 12.44 1.28 -7.59
N ALA A 41 12.31 1.16 -8.92
CA ALA A 41 13.43 1.35 -9.83
C ALA A 41 13.96 2.80 -9.80
N GLU A 42 15.26 2.97 -10.02
CA GLU A 42 15.90 4.29 -10.11
C GLU A 42 15.30 5.19 -11.19
N ASP A 43 14.88 4.61 -12.32
CA ASP A 43 14.20 5.35 -13.41
C ASP A 43 12.77 5.77 -13.01
N ALA A 44 12.07 4.96 -12.22
CA ALA A 44 10.76 5.32 -11.69
C ALA A 44 10.86 6.48 -10.69
N MET A 45 11.85 6.43 -9.78
CA MET A 45 12.11 7.53 -8.84
C MET A 45 12.50 8.84 -9.56
N ARG A 46 13.29 8.76 -10.64
CA ARG A 46 13.56 9.91 -11.51
C ARG A 46 12.28 10.44 -12.15
N HIS A 47 11.44 9.57 -12.70
CA HIS A 47 10.18 10.00 -13.32
C HIS A 47 9.24 10.68 -12.31
N ILE A 48 9.11 10.14 -11.10
CA ILE A 48 8.33 10.76 -10.02
C ILE A 48 8.85 12.17 -9.72
N SER A 49 10.18 12.33 -9.64
CA SER A 49 10.81 13.62 -9.36
C SER A 49 10.49 14.68 -10.42
N GLU A 50 10.44 14.29 -11.69
CA GLU A 50 10.05 15.16 -12.82
C GLU A 50 8.58 15.58 -12.73
N LEU A 51 7.69 14.65 -12.34
CA LEU A 51 6.25 14.92 -12.24
C LEU A 51 5.90 15.88 -11.10
N VAL A 52 6.59 15.78 -9.96
CA VAL A 52 6.28 16.59 -8.77
C VAL A 52 7.21 17.81 -8.59
N GLY A 53 8.24 17.94 -9.42
CA GLY A 53 9.15 19.10 -9.44
C GLY A 53 10.15 19.12 -8.27
N ILE A 54 10.69 17.95 -7.89
CA ILE A 54 11.72 17.82 -6.84
C ILE A 54 12.94 17.07 -7.37
N THR A 55 13.98 16.89 -6.56
CA THR A 55 15.16 16.10 -6.97
C THR A 55 14.92 14.60 -6.79
N ALA A 56 15.54 13.77 -7.64
CA ALA A 56 15.51 12.31 -7.46
C ALA A 56 16.10 11.86 -6.11
N ALA A 57 17.04 12.64 -5.56
CA ALA A 57 17.60 12.39 -4.23
C ALA A 57 16.56 12.58 -3.11
N GLU A 58 15.66 13.55 -3.21
CA GLU A 58 14.56 13.72 -2.27
C GLU A 58 13.54 12.57 -2.35
N VAL A 59 13.24 12.09 -3.56
CA VAL A 59 12.39 10.90 -3.75
C VAL A 59 13.03 9.69 -3.10
N ARG A 60 14.32 9.45 -3.38
CA ARG A 60 15.08 8.34 -2.79
C ARG A 60 15.18 8.44 -1.28
N GLY A 61 15.40 9.64 -0.73
CA GLY A 61 15.41 9.88 0.71
C GLY A 61 14.07 9.53 1.37
N THR A 62 12.95 9.91 0.74
CA THR A 62 11.61 9.53 1.19
C THR A 62 11.41 8.01 1.10
N ALA A 63 11.78 7.40 -0.03
CA ALA A 63 11.65 5.96 -0.25
C ALA A 63 12.46 5.14 0.76
N SER A 64 13.69 5.56 1.07
CA SER A 64 14.55 4.87 2.04
C SER A 64 14.08 5.00 3.50
N PHE A 65 13.22 5.97 3.79
CA PHE A 65 12.71 6.21 5.14
C PHE A 65 11.56 5.26 5.49
N TYR A 66 10.70 4.91 4.52
CA TYR A 66 9.57 4.02 4.73
C TYR A 66 9.91 2.59 4.28
N GLU A 67 9.97 1.67 5.24
CA GLU A 67 10.30 0.25 5.02
C GLU A 67 9.38 -0.49 4.03
N MET A 68 8.14 -0.02 3.88
CA MET A 68 7.19 -0.55 2.89
C MET A 68 7.71 -0.43 1.45
N PHE A 69 8.61 0.50 1.17
CA PHE A 69 9.18 0.70 -0.16
C PHE A 69 10.39 -0.21 -0.39
N LYS A 70 10.27 -1.07 -1.39
CA LYS A 70 11.32 -2.00 -1.79
C LYS A 70 12.22 -1.33 -2.80
N LEU A 71 13.49 -1.16 -2.47
CA LEU A 71 14.50 -0.58 -3.36
C LEU A 71 15.23 -1.65 -4.20
N LYS A 72 14.91 -2.92 -3.97
CA LYS A 72 15.46 -4.07 -4.69
C LYS A 72 14.30 -4.92 -5.21
N PRO A 73 14.49 -5.65 -6.32
CA PRO A 73 13.48 -6.59 -6.81
C PRO A 73 13.06 -7.56 -5.71
N VAL A 74 11.76 -7.74 -5.57
CA VAL A 74 11.13 -8.75 -4.71
C VAL A 74 10.41 -9.75 -5.61
N GLY A 75 10.06 -10.89 -5.04
CA GLY A 75 9.26 -11.90 -5.71
C GLY A 75 7.85 -11.43 -5.99
N LYS A 76 7.11 -12.28 -6.72
CA LYS A 76 5.70 -12.06 -7.04
C LYS A 76 4.83 -11.84 -5.80
N TYR A 77 5.12 -12.57 -4.73
CA TYR A 77 4.43 -12.55 -3.45
C TYR A 77 5.41 -12.16 -2.33
N LEU A 78 5.18 -10.99 -1.75
CA LEU A 78 5.85 -10.53 -0.54
C LEU A 78 5.06 -11.01 0.68
N ILE A 79 5.67 -11.91 1.46
CA ILE A 79 5.12 -12.49 2.68
C ILE A 79 5.74 -11.77 3.88
N ASN A 80 4.91 -11.09 4.66
CA ASN A 80 5.31 -10.37 5.86
C ASN A 80 4.79 -11.11 7.09
N VAL A 81 5.66 -11.67 7.91
CA VAL A 81 5.27 -12.36 9.16
C VAL A 81 5.47 -11.41 10.33
N CYS A 82 4.41 -11.17 11.11
CA CYS A 82 4.50 -10.30 12.28
C CYS A 82 5.12 -11.06 13.45
N THR A 83 6.22 -10.56 13.98
CA THR A 83 6.94 -11.14 15.13
C THR A 83 6.86 -10.29 16.40
N ASN A 84 6.05 -9.23 16.40
CA ASN A 84 5.87 -8.37 17.56
C ASN A 84 5.01 -9.05 18.66
N ILE A 85 5.00 -8.48 19.88
CA ILE A 85 4.61 -9.08 21.17
C ILE A 85 3.39 -10.00 21.09
N SER A 86 2.26 -9.55 20.54
CA SER A 86 1.04 -10.38 20.51
C SER A 86 1.19 -11.62 19.62
N CYS A 87 1.87 -11.50 18.48
CA CYS A 87 2.16 -12.64 17.63
C CYS A 87 3.25 -13.52 18.25
N GLN A 88 4.30 -12.92 18.82
CA GLN A 88 5.36 -13.67 19.50
C GLN A 88 4.82 -14.56 20.62
N LEU A 89 3.93 -14.04 21.47
CA LEU A 89 3.30 -14.81 22.55
C LEU A 89 2.44 -15.98 22.06
N LEU A 90 2.02 -15.97 20.79
CA LEU A 90 1.13 -16.96 20.19
C LEU A 90 1.82 -17.83 19.13
N GLY A 91 3.14 -17.73 18.98
CA GLY A 91 3.90 -18.58 18.06
C GLY A 91 4.39 -17.91 16.77
N GLY A 92 4.46 -16.57 16.74
CA GLY A 92 4.83 -15.81 15.53
C GLY A 92 6.28 -16.02 15.08
N GLU A 93 7.19 -16.26 16.03
CA GLU A 93 8.61 -16.55 15.74
C GLU A 93 8.73 -17.97 15.17
N GLU A 94 8.01 -18.93 15.74
CA GLU A 94 7.90 -20.29 15.25
C GLU A 94 7.26 -20.35 13.85
N LEU A 95 6.28 -19.49 13.57
CA LEU A 95 5.69 -19.36 12.24
C LEU A 95 6.72 -18.82 11.23
N LEU A 96 7.54 -17.83 11.62
CA LEU A 96 8.61 -17.32 10.77
C LEU A 96 9.67 -18.39 10.49
N GLU A 97 10.10 -19.12 11.52
CA GLU A 97 11.05 -20.23 11.37
C GLU A 97 10.50 -21.33 10.45
N HIS A 98 9.22 -21.69 10.60
CA HIS A 98 8.55 -22.63 9.71
C HIS A 98 8.51 -22.10 8.27
N ALA A 99 8.19 -20.81 8.08
CA ALA A 99 8.17 -20.18 6.77
C ALA A 99 9.55 -20.20 6.09
N GLU A 100 10.62 -19.92 6.84
CA GLU A 100 12.00 -20.01 6.34
C GLU A 100 12.34 -21.44 5.88
N GLN A 101 11.97 -22.44 6.67
CA GLN A 101 12.22 -23.85 6.35
C GLN A 101 11.39 -24.32 5.13
N SER A 102 10.11 -23.97 5.09
CA SER A 102 9.18 -24.36 4.02
C SER A 102 9.57 -23.75 2.66
N LEU A 103 10.03 -22.49 2.66
CA LEU A 103 10.48 -21.79 1.44
C LEU A 103 11.96 -22.01 1.11
N GLY A 104 12.76 -22.53 2.04
CA GLY A 104 14.20 -22.73 1.87
C GLY A 104 15.00 -21.42 1.79
N ILE A 105 14.49 -20.34 2.37
CA ILE A 105 15.11 -19.00 2.38
C ILE A 105 15.11 -18.42 3.78
N ARG A 106 15.93 -17.38 4.02
CA ARG A 106 15.88 -16.59 5.26
C ARG A 106 15.03 -15.33 5.07
N SER A 107 14.51 -14.77 6.16
CA SER A 107 13.87 -13.46 6.14
C SER A 107 14.78 -12.39 5.49
N GLY A 108 14.18 -11.52 4.68
CA GLY A 108 14.86 -10.55 3.82
C GLY A 108 15.36 -11.10 2.49
N SER A 109 15.12 -12.38 2.18
CA SER A 109 15.54 -13.02 0.92
C SER A 109 14.37 -13.39 0.02
N THR A 110 14.68 -13.72 -1.23
CA THR A 110 13.71 -14.14 -2.25
C THR A 110 14.08 -15.52 -2.77
N THR A 111 13.08 -16.37 -3.03
CA THR A 111 13.26 -17.71 -3.60
C THR A 111 13.88 -17.65 -5.00
N GLU A 112 14.61 -18.69 -5.41
CA GLU A 112 15.30 -18.75 -6.71
C GLU A 112 14.33 -18.68 -7.92
N ASP A 113 13.10 -19.14 -7.74
CA ASP A 113 12.02 -19.07 -8.73
C ASP A 113 11.41 -17.66 -8.86
N GLY A 114 11.81 -16.71 -7.99
CA GLY A 114 11.28 -15.34 -7.97
C GLY A 114 9.83 -15.24 -7.52
N LEU A 115 9.25 -16.29 -6.92
CA LEU A 115 7.85 -16.28 -6.49
C LEU A 115 7.66 -15.62 -5.13
N PHE A 116 8.53 -15.90 -4.16
CA PHE A 116 8.30 -15.51 -2.77
C PHE A 116 9.47 -14.69 -2.22
N THR A 117 9.14 -13.55 -1.60
CA THR A 117 10.04 -12.84 -0.68
C THR A 117 9.47 -12.96 0.71
N LEU A 118 10.29 -13.38 1.67
CA LEU A 118 9.88 -13.50 3.07
C LEU A 118 10.49 -12.34 3.87
N GLU A 119 9.68 -11.65 4.66
CA GLU A 119 10.13 -10.60 5.57
C GLU A 119 9.60 -10.85 6.98
N ASP A 120 10.50 -10.67 7.93
CA ASP A 120 10.15 -10.45 9.33
C ASP A 120 9.74 -8.98 9.46
N VAL A 121 8.53 -8.73 9.96
CA VAL A 121 8.00 -7.38 10.12
C VAL A 121 7.53 -7.11 11.53
N GLU A 122 7.55 -5.83 11.87
CA GLU A 122 6.96 -5.30 13.08
C GLU A 122 5.42 -5.43 13.09
N CYS A 123 4.79 -4.88 14.14
CA CYS A 123 3.35 -4.96 14.33
C CYS A 123 2.54 -4.51 13.10
N ILE A 124 1.74 -5.43 12.55
CA ILE A 124 0.81 -5.18 11.44
C ILE A 124 -0.62 -4.82 11.89
N ALA A 125 -0.81 -4.58 13.19
CA ALA A 125 -2.09 -4.22 13.82
C ALA A 125 -3.23 -5.26 13.74
N ALA A 126 -2.89 -6.55 13.60
CA ALA A 126 -3.83 -7.67 13.66
C ALA A 126 -3.75 -8.44 15.00
N CYS A 127 -3.49 -7.73 16.11
CA CYS A 127 -3.12 -8.36 17.38
C CYS A 127 -4.18 -9.30 17.98
N THR A 128 -5.47 -9.05 17.71
CA THR A 128 -6.59 -9.90 18.16
C THR A 128 -6.69 -11.21 17.38
N GLU A 129 -6.01 -11.31 16.25
CA GLU A 129 -6.07 -12.42 15.30
C GLU A 129 -4.68 -13.05 15.09
N ALA A 130 -3.79 -12.88 16.07
CA ALA A 130 -2.45 -13.43 16.05
C ALA A 130 -2.44 -14.99 16.17
N PRO A 131 -1.40 -15.68 15.64
CA PRO A 131 -0.36 -15.16 14.77
C PRO A 131 -0.92 -14.71 13.41
N ALA A 132 -0.40 -13.61 12.88
CA ALA A 132 -0.90 -13.02 11.65
C ALA A 132 0.25 -12.72 10.69
N CYS A 133 -0.01 -12.88 9.39
CA CYS A 133 0.91 -12.50 8.33
C CYS A 133 0.16 -11.75 7.22
N GLN A 134 0.92 -11.17 6.30
CA GLN A 134 0.37 -10.56 5.10
C GLN A 134 1.03 -11.14 3.87
N VAL A 135 0.26 -11.29 2.79
CA VAL A 135 0.80 -11.53 1.45
C VAL A 135 0.37 -10.38 0.55
N ASN A 136 1.34 -9.62 0.02
CA ASN A 136 1.06 -8.46 -0.84
C ASN A 136 0.00 -7.51 -0.21
N TYR A 137 0.14 -7.25 1.09
CA TYR A 137 -0.77 -6.43 1.91
C TYR A 137 -2.21 -6.98 2.05
N ARG A 138 -2.40 -8.29 1.92
CA ARG A 138 -3.63 -8.99 2.28
C ARG A 138 -3.39 -9.76 3.57
N TYR A 139 -4.23 -9.53 4.56
CA TYR A 139 -4.11 -10.14 5.88
C TYR A 139 -4.51 -11.62 5.86
N PHE A 140 -3.73 -12.42 6.55
CA PHE A 140 -4.02 -13.79 6.92
C PHE A 140 -3.92 -13.90 8.43
N ASN A 141 -4.99 -14.41 9.02
CA ASN A 141 -5.28 -14.32 10.43
C ASN A 141 -5.22 -15.72 11.06
N THR A 142 -4.83 -15.78 12.34
CA THR A 142 -4.78 -17.01 13.13
C THR A 142 -4.02 -18.14 12.41
N VAL A 143 -2.89 -17.80 11.79
CA VAL A 143 -2.16 -18.67 10.86
C VAL A 143 -1.38 -19.73 11.62
N SER A 144 -1.70 -21.01 11.37
CA SER A 144 -0.89 -22.15 11.77
C SER A 144 0.14 -22.52 10.70
N ASN A 145 1.12 -23.37 11.04
CA ASN A 145 2.12 -23.87 10.10
C ASN A 145 1.48 -24.61 8.90
N GLU A 146 0.45 -25.42 9.15
CA GLU A 146 -0.27 -26.14 8.09
C GLU A 146 -1.06 -25.19 7.18
N GLN A 147 -1.64 -24.13 7.76
CA GLN A 147 -2.32 -23.09 6.99
C GLN A 147 -1.33 -22.28 6.16
N PHE A 148 -0.12 -22.03 6.69
CA PHE A 148 0.95 -21.38 5.94
C PHE A 148 1.39 -22.23 4.74
N ASP A 149 1.62 -23.52 4.93
CA ASP A 149 2.00 -24.42 3.82
C ASP A 149 0.91 -24.48 2.75
N SER A 150 -0.35 -24.59 3.18
CA SER A 150 -1.51 -24.55 2.27
C SER A 150 -1.58 -23.22 1.49
N LEU A 151 -1.32 -22.10 2.16
CA LEU A 151 -1.27 -20.78 1.55
C LEU A 151 -0.16 -20.69 0.49
N VAL A 152 1.05 -21.15 0.79
CA VAL A 152 2.18 -21.17 -0.15
C VAL A 152 1.87 -22.04 -1.37
N GLU A 153 1.28 -23.22 -1.17
CA GLU A 153 0.86 -24.09 -2.27
C GLU A 153 -0.21 -23.44 -3.15
N ASP A 154 -1.21 -22.80 -2.55
CA ASP A 154 -2.25 -22.08 -3.29
C ASP A 154 -1.69 -20.92 -4.11
N LEU A 155 -0.73 -20.17 -3.56
CA LEU A 155 -0.04 -19.08 -4.27
C LEU A 155 0.81 -19.61 -5.42
N ARG A 156 1.57 -20.68 -5.19
CA ARG A 156 2.39 -21.33 -6.22
C ARG A 156 1.54 -21.87 -7.37
N ALA A 157 0.35 -22.40 -7.05
CA ALA A 157 -0.60 -22.89 -8.04
C ALA A 157 -1.47 -21.78 -8.68
N GLY A 158 -1.34 -20.53 -8.24
CA GLY A 158 -2.15 -19.41 -8.73
C GLY A 158 -3.64 -19.51 -8.38
N ARG A 159 -3.99 -20.24 -7.32
CA ARG A 159 -5.39 -20.44 -6.88
C ARG A 159 -5.96 -19.26 -6.09
N ASN A 160 -5.12 -18.29 -5.70
CA ASN A 160 -5.52 -17.07 -5.01
C ASN A 160 -5.67 -15.89 -5.97
N GLY A 161 -6.86 -15.72 -6.55
CA GLY A 161 -7.18 -14.63 -7.48
C GLY A 161 -7.41 -13.26 -6.84
N GLU A 162 -7.50 -13.18 -5.50
CA GLU A 162 -7.76 -11.94 -4.77
C GLU A 162 -6.49 -11.12 -4.46
N ILE A 163 -5.31 -11.73 -4.67
CA ILE A 163 -4.03 -11.12 -4.37
C ILE A 163 -3.37 -10.69 -5.68
N PRO A 164 -3.34 -9.38 -5.98
CA PRO A 164 -2.63 -8.90 -7.16
C PRO A 164 -1.13 -9.13 -7.02
N ASP A 165 -0.47 -9.34 -8.16
CA ASP A 165 0.98 -9.40 -8.26
C ASP A 165 1.57 -8.12 -7.67
N HIS A 166 2.62 -8.24 -6.84
CA HIS A 166 3.28 -7.13 -6.14
C HIS A 166 2.42 -6.30 -5.16
N GLY A 167 1.11 -6.56 -5.10
CA GLY A 167 0.19 -5.97 -4.15
C GLY A 167 -0.29 -4.57 -4.52
N THR A 168 -1.45 -4.23 -3.97
CA THR A 168 -2.00 -2.87 -3.99
C THR A 168 -2.51 -2.56 -2.59
N LEU A 169 -2.10 -1.42 -2.02
CA LEU A 169 -2.52 -0.99 -0.67
C LEU A 169 -4.04 -0.78 -0.58
N GLY A 170 -4.64 -0.16 -1.59
CA GLY A 170 -6.07 0.06 -1.67
C GLY A 170 -6.76 -0.99 -2.54
N ARG A 171 -7.82 -1.63 -2.03
CA ARG A 171 -8.74 -2.42 -2.88
C ARG A 171 -9.66 -1.53 -3.71
N VAL A 172 -9.91 -0.31 -3.22
CA VAL A 172 -10.80 0.67 -3.85
C VAL A 172 -9.99 1.90 -4.17
N ARG A 173 -9.95 2.27 -5.46
CA ARG A 173 -9.42 3.56 -5.88
C ARG A 173 -10.55 4.58 -5.80
N GLN A 174 -10.39 5.55 -4.90
CA GLN A 174 -11.35 6.63 -4.76
C GLN A 174 -11.34 7.48 -6.03
N HIS A 175 -12.49 7.55 -6.71
CA HIS A 175 -12.78 8.55 -7.73
C HIS A 175 -13.54 9.69 -7.06
N ILE A 176 -13.08 10.93 -7.26
CA ILE A 176 -13.71 12.11 -6.67
C ILE A 176 -14.26 12.96 -7.82
N GLU A 177 -15.59 13.05 -7.89
CA GLU A 177 -16.25 13.90 -8.89
C GLU A 177 -15.84 15.37 -8.70
N PRO A 178 -15.68 16.16 -9.77
CA PRO A 178 -15.23 17.56 -9.68
C PRO A 178 -16.01 18.42 -8.68
N GLY A 179 -17.32 18.16 -8.50
CA GLY A 179 -18.17 18.88 -7.53
C GLY A 179 -18.01 18.43 -6.08
N GLN A 180 -17.35 17.30 -5.82
CA GLN A 180 -17.13 16.71 -4.50
C GLN A 180 -15.70 16.89 -3.97
N VAL A 181 -14.80 17.44 -4.80
CA VAL A 181 -13.42 17.71 -4.41
C VAL A 181 -13.41 18.75 -3.28
N ALA A 182 -12.75 18.41 -2.17
CA ALA A 182 -12.48 19.37 -1.11
C ALA A 182 -11.57 20.49 -1.63
N ASN A 183 -11.61 21.67 -1.03
CA ASN A 183 -10.78 22.77 -1.49
C ASN A 183 -9.27 22.44 -1.35
N ILE A 184 -8.66 22.03 -2.46
CA ILE A 184 -7.25 21.62 -2.58
C ILE A 184 -6.29 22.81 -2.69
N THR A 185 -6.70 24.03 -2.32
CA THR A 185 -5.80 25.20 -2.29
C THR A 185 -4.99 25.25 -1.00
N ALA A 186 -4.02 26.17 -0.96
CA ALA A 186 -3.28 26.48 0.25
C ALA A 186 -4.24 26.87 1.40
N PRO A 187 -3.92 26.56 2.67
CA PRO A 187 -4.81 26.80 3.82
C PRO A 187 -5.34 28.23 3.89
N GLU A 188 -4.54 29.22 3.48
CA GLU A 188 -4.87 30.63 3.50
C GLU A 188 -5.92 31.03 2.45
N GLN A 189 -6.15 30.17 1.46
CA GLN A 189 -7.07 30.36 0.34
C GLN A 189 -8.29 29.43 0.42
N GLN A 190 -8.36 28.61 1.49
CA GLN A 190 -9.45 27.67 1.64
C GLN A 190 -10.78 28.40 1.90
N SER A 191 -11.78 27.96 1.17
CA SER A 191 -13.18 28.34 1.30
C SER A 191 -14.02 27.07 1.43
N GLU A 192 -15.19 27.20 2.04
CA GLU A 192 -16.12 26.09 2.25
C GLU A 192 -16.49 25.42 0.89
N PRO A 193 -16.27 24.10 0.74
CA PRO A 193 -16.63 23.38 -0.48
C PRO A 193 -18.14 23.42 -0.73
N GLY A 194 -18.55 23.49 -2.00
CA GLY A 194 -19.96 23.58 -2.40
C GLY A 194 -20.82 22.46 -1.82
N TRP A 195 -20.37 21.21 -1.94
CA TRP A 195 -21.07 20.05 -1.37
C TRP A 195 -21.25 20.12 0.15
N PHE A 196 -20.33 20.74 0.89
CA PHE A 196 -20.41 20.89 2.34
C PHE A 196 -21.46 21.94 2.70
N ARG A 197 -21.47 23.06 1.96
CA ARG A 197 -22.50 24.10 2.06
C ARG A 197 -23.89 23.56 1.73
N ASP A 198 -24.03 22.85 0.62
CA ASP A 198 -25.30 22.29 0.14
C ASP A 198 -25.90 21.34 1.18
N ARG A 199 -25.08 20.45 1.74
CA ARG A 199 -25.48 19.55 2.83
C ARG A 199 -25.95 20.32 4.06
N ASN A 200 -25.24 21.38 4.46
CA ASN A 200 -25.59 22.17 5.63
C ASN A 200 -26.90 22.95 5.40
N THR A 201 -27.13 23.46 4.19
CA THR A 201 -28.38 24.13 3.82
C THR A 201 -29.57 23.17 3.79
N ALA A 202 -29.40 21.95 3.26
CA ALA A 202 -30.44 20.93 3.26
C ALA A 202 -30.81 20.50 4.69
N ALA A 203 -29.82 20.26 5.56
CA ALA A 203 -30.05 19.93 6.96
C ALA A 203 -30.77 21.05 7.74
N ALA A 204 -30.49 22.31 7.42
CA ALA A 204 -31.17 23.46 8.02
C ALA A 204 -32.64 23.59 7.54
N ALA A 205 -32.92 23.24 6.28
CA ALA A 205 -34.28 23.23 5.74
C ALA A 205 -35.15 22.12 6.38
N GLU A 206 -34.60 20.91 6.53
CA GLU A 206 -35.30 19.79 7.19
C GLU A 206 -35.59 20.05 8.68
N GLN A 207 -34.70 20.77 9.39
CA GLN A 207 -34.95 21.16 10.79
C GLN A 207 -35.99 22.28 10.94
N GLY A 208 -36.23 23.07 9.89
CA GLY A 208 -37.26 24.10 9.86
C GLY A 208 -38.68 23.55 9.64
N GLU A 209 -38.82 22.43 8.94
CA GLU A 209 -40.12 21.80 8.66
C GLU A 209 -40.70 21.01 9.86
N VAL A 210 -39.88 20.58 10.82
CA VAL A 210 -40.33 19.82 12.00
C VAL A 210 -40.92 20.74 13.10
N SER A 211 -40.83 22.05 12.94
CA SER A 211 -41.29 23.04 13.94
C SER A 211 -42.59 23.77 13.59
N SER A 212 -43.37 23.27 12.61
CA SER A 212 -44.69 23.82 12.22
C SER A 212 -45.84 22.86 12.53
#